data_AF-A0A0S3UFC5-F1
#
_entry.id   AF-A0A0S3UFC5-F1
#
_cell.length_a   1.000
_cell.length_b   1.000
_cell.length_c   1.000
_cell.angle_alpha   90.00
_cell.angle_beta   90.00
_cell.angle_gamma   90.00
#
_symmetry.space_group_name_H-M   'P 1'
#
loop_
_entity.id
_entity.type
_entity.pdbx_description
1 polymer ?
#
loop_
_entity_poly.entity_id
_entity_poly.type
_entity_poly.pdbx_seq_one_letter_code
_entity_poly.pdbx_strand_id
1 'polypeptide(L)'
;MPSLAAKTVIADKAYDADERVIEPLQAQGKTVVIPPRRNRTTQRDYDKQLYKARHLIENFFAKLKQYRAIATRYDKRAVNFLGAIYLAASVIWLN
;
A
#
# COMPACT_ATOMS: atom_id res chain seq x y z
N MET A 1 -10.19 -0.82 -8.84
CA MET A 1 -10.05 -1.31 -7.46
C MET A 1 -11.44 -1.37 -6.77
N PRO A 2 -12.38 -2.23 -7.22
CA PRO A 2 -13.81 -2.00 -6.93
C PRO A 2 -14.35 -2.66 -5.64
N SER A 3 -13.58 -3.49 -4.93
CA SER A 3 -14.11 -4.33 -3.83
C SER A 3 -13.49 -4.08 -2.44
N LEU A 4 -12.75 -3.00 -2.22
CA LEU A 4 -12.19 -2.73 -0.89
C LEU A 4 -13.32 -2.41 0.12
N ALA A 5 -13.47 -3.22 1.18
CA ALA A 5 -14.42 -2.97 2.27
C ALA A 5 -13.97 -1.83 3.23
N ALA A 6 -12.78 -1.28 3.04
CA ALA A 6 -12.22 -0.26 3.92
C ALA A 6 -12.91 1.10 3.73
N LYS A 7 -13.23 1.77 4.85
CA LYS A 7 -13.79 3.14 4.88
C LYS A 7 -12.75 4.19 4.46
N THR A 8 -11.48 3.93 4.74
CA THR A 8 -10.37 4.85 4.46
C THR A 8 -9.30 4.16 3.64
N VAL A 9 -8.77 4.86 2.64
CA VAL A 9 -7.70 4.37 1.77
C VAL A 9 -6.49 5.28 1.93
N ILE A 10 -5.37 4.68 2.34
CA ILE A 10 -4.06 5.33 2.41
C ILE A 10 -3.23 4.81 1.24
N ALA A 11 -2.68 5.69 0.42
CA ALA A 11 -1.80 5.30 -0.67
C ALA A 11 -0.69 6.32 -0.92
N ASP A 12 0.33 5.87 -1.64
CA ASP A 12 1.44 6.73 -2.03
C ASP A 12 0.98 7.88 -2.93
N LYS A 13 1.73 8.99 -2.88
CA LYS A 13 1.56 10.17 -3.71
C LYS A 13 1.49 9.88 -5.22
N ALA A 14 2.12 8.80 -5.69
CA ALA A 14 2.01 8.36 -7.08
C ALA A 14 0.55 8.07 -7.51
N TYR A 15 -0.33 7.73 -6.56
CA TYR A 15 -1.76 7.45 -6.78
C TYR A 15 -2.66 8.69 -6.71
N ASP A 16 -2.08 9.90 -6.64
CA ASP A 16 -2.83 11.15 -6.82
C ASP A 16 -3.24 11.31 -8.30
N ALA A 17 -4.32 10.64 -8.67
CA ALA A 17 -4.97 10.70 -9.97
C ALA A 17 -6.49 10.78 -9.77
N ASP A 18 -7.10 11.84 -10.27
CA ASP A 18 -8.51 12.15 -10.00
C ASP A 18 -9.44 11.07 -10.57
N GLU A 19 -9.53 10.99 -11.90
CA GLU A 19 -10.45 10.09 -12.60
C GLU A 19 -10.22 8.59 -12.28
N ARG A 20 -8.97 8.19 -12.11
CA ARG A 20 -8.63 6.76 -11.96
C ARG A 20 -8.66 6.25 -10.53
N VAL A 21 -8.45 7.13 -9.54
CA VAL A 21 -8.25 6.73 -8.14
C VAL A 21 -9.16 7.51 -7.21
N ILE A 22 -9.08 8.84 -7.21
CA ILE A 22 -9.75 9.66 -6.18
C ILE A 22 -11.26 9.65 -6.39
N GLU A 23 -11.73 9.97 -7.60
CA GLU A 23 -13.17 10.04 -7.91
C GLU A 23 -13.89 8.70 -7.71
N PRO A 24 -13.36 7.54 -8.19
CA PRO A 24 -14.00 6.25 -7.94
C PRO A 24 -14.04 5.88 -6.45
N LEU A 25 -13.03 6.27 -5.66
CA LEU A 25 -13.02 6.01 -4.22
C LEU A 25 -14.03 6.90 -3.48
N GLN A 26 -14.11 8.18 -3.86
CA GLN A 26 -15.08 9.12 -3.31
C GLN A 26 -16.52 8.75 -3.68
N ALA A 27 -16.76 8.30 -4.92
CA ALA A 27 -18.06 7.80 -5.36
C ALA A 27 -18.51 6.56 -4.57
N GLN A 28 -17.57 5.79 -4.02
CA GLN A 28 -17.82 4.68 -3.11
C GLN A 28 -17.93 5.12 -1.63
N GLY A 29 -17.92 6.42 -1.34
CA GLY A 29 -18.01 6.96 0.01
C GLY A 29 -16.75 6.77 0.85
N LYS A 30 -15.58 6.55 0.23
CA LYS A 30 -14.33 6.29 0.94
C LYS A 30 -13.54 7.57 1.19
N THR A 31 -12.93 7.66 2.36
CA THR A 31 -11.98 8.73 2.68
C THR A 31 -10.63 8.47 2.04
N VAL A 32 -10.12 9.42 1.25
CA VAL A 32 -8.88 9.29 0.50
C VAL A 32 -7.74 10.04 1.19
N VAL A 33 -6.81 9.29 1.79
CA VAL A 33 -5.59 9.80 2.42
C VAL A 33 -4.39 9.53 1.50
N ILE A 34 -4.36 10.30 0.42
CA ILE A 34 -3.30 10.30 -0.59
C ILE A 34 -2.76 11.72 -0.68
N PRO A 35 -1.46 11.96 -0.45
CA PRO A 35 -0.88 13.29 -0.57
C PRO A 35 -0.96 13.80 -2.01
N PRO A 36 -1.34 15.06 -2.24
CA PRO A 36 -1.35 15.65 -3.58
C PRO A 36 0.08 15.79 -4.15
N ARG A 37 0.19 15.67 -5.47
CA ARG A 37 1.39 15.97 -6.26
C ARG A 37 1.79 17.43 -6.13
N ARG A 38 3.11 17.67 -6.08
CA ARG A 38 3.66 19.03 -5.90
C ARG A 38 3.27 19.98 -7.04
N ASN A 39 3.10 19.43 -8.24
CA ASN A 39 2.73 20.16 -9.45
C ASN A 39 1.21 20.28 -9.65
N ARG A 40 0.40 19.88 -8.68
CA ARG A 40 -1.06 19.99 -8.76
C ARG A 40 -1.49 21.44 -8.61
N THR A 41 -2.33 21.93 -9.51
CA THR A 41 -2.88 23.29 -9.50
C THR A 41 -3.63 23.59 -8.20
N THR A 42 -4.47 22.64 -7.76
CA THR A 42 -5.22 22.75 -6.52
C THR A 42 -4.72 21.71 -5.52
N GLN A 43 -4.06 22.17 -4.47
CA GLN A 43 -3.60 21.30 -3.39
C GLN A 43 -4.80 20.85 -2.55
N ARG A 44 -5.04 19.54 -2.50
CA ARG A 44 -6.11 18.93 -1.70
C ARG A 44 -5.62 18.69 -0.28
N ASP A 45 -6.47 18.95 0.71
CA ASP A 45 -6.16 18.58 2.09
C ASP A 45 -6.28 17.07 2.31
N TYR A 46 -5.45 16.55 3.20
CA TYR A 46 -5.43 15.14 3.56
C TYR A 46 -4.96 14.98 5.01
N ASP A 47 -5.42 13.91 5.66
CA ASP A 47 -5.00 13.60 7.01
C ASP A 47 -3.52 13.17 7.04
N LYS A 48 -2.64 14.13 7.37
CA LYS A 48 -1.19 13.90 7.48
C LYS A 48 -0.83 12.96 8.62
N GLN A 49 -1.60 12.92 9.71
CA GLN A 49 -1.32 12.01 10.82
C GLN A 49 -1.64 10.59 10.42
N LEU A 50 -2.80 10.37 9.80
CA LEU A 50 -3.18 9.05 9.31
C LEU A 50 -2.25 8.58 8.18
N TYR A 51 -1.78 9.50 7.32
CA TYR A 51 -0.79 9.16 6.29
C TYR A 51 0.52 8.59 6.87
N LYS A 52 0.93 9.01 8.08
CA LYS A 52 2.13 8.45 8.72
C LYS A 52 2.03 6.95 8.91
N ALA A 53 0.85 6.39 9.16
CA ALA A 53 0.65 4.95 9.35
C ALA A 53 1.14 4.10 8.15
N ARG A 54 1.35 4.70 6.97
CA ARG A 54 2.00 4.07 5.82
C ARG A 54 3.41 3.54 6.14
N HIS A 55 4.11 4.09 7.13
CA HIS A 55 5.41 3.56 7.55
C HIS A 55 5.32 2.09 8.01
N LEU A 56 4.16 1.63 8.50
CA LEU A 56 3.96 0.25 8.95
C LEU A 56 4.09 -0.73 7.79
N ILE A 57 3.44 -0.43 6.66
CA ILE A 57 3.50 -1.28 5.47
C ILE A 57 4.88 -1.21 4.80
N GLU A 58 5.54 -0.04 4.82
CA GLU A 58 6.91 0.10 4.34
C GLU A 58 7.90 -0.73 5.17
N ASN A 59 7.79 -0.67 6.50
CA ASN A 59 8.61 -1.47 7.40
C ASN A 59 8.37 -2.97 7.21
N PHE A 60 7.11 -3.38 6.98
CA PHE A 60 6.79 -4.76 6.66
C PHE A 60 7.50 -5.23 5.39
N PHE A 61 7.42 -4.46 4.29
CA PHE A 61 8.12 -4.82 3.05
C PHE A 61 9.64 -4.75 3.19
N ALA A 62 10.18 -3.83 4.01
CA ALA A 62 11.60 -3.76 4.31
C ALA A 62 12.06 -5.05 5.01
N LYS A 63 11.34 -5.51 6.05
CA LYS A 63 11.59 -6.79 6.72
C LYS A 63 11.46 -7.97 5.74
N LEU A 64 10.42 -7.99 4.91
CA LEU A 64 10.20 -9.05 3.93
C LEU A 64 11.35 -9.15 2.91
N LYS A 65 11.97 -8.04 2.55
CA LYS A 65 13.16 -7.99 1.68
C LYS A 65 14.47 -8.41 2.36
N GLN A 66 14.52 -8.54 3.69
CA GLN A 66 15.70 -9.11 4.38
C GLN A 66 15.86 -10.60 4.05
N TYR A 67 14.77 -11.29 3.72
CA TYR A 67 14.80 -12.66 3.23
C TYR A 67 15.30 -12.67 1.78
N ARG A 68 16.59 -12.97 1.59
CA ARG A 68 17.25 -12.97 0.27
C ARG A 68 16.46 -13.73 -0.79
N ALA A 69 16.00 -14.95 -0.47
CA ALA A 69 15.22 -15.79 -1.40
C ALA A 69 13.96 -15.08 -1.93
N ILE A 70 13.30 -14.27 -1.10
CA ILE A 70 12.12 -13.49 -1.49
C ILE A 70 12.54 -12.26 -2.30
N ALA A 71 13.53 -11.50 -1.82
CA ALA A 71 13.99 -10.28 -2.49
C ALA A 71 14.47 -10.53 -3.92
N THR A 72 15.16 -11.64 -4.17
CA THR A 72 15.69 -12.01 -5.48
C THR A 72 14.80 -12.98 -6.25
N ARG A 73 13.65 -13.37 -5.69
CA ARG A 73 12.68 -14.29 -6.31
C ARG A 73 13.33 -15.59 -6.81
N TYR A 74 13.97 -16.32 -5.91
CA TYR A 74 14.65 -17.59 -6.26
C TYR A 74 13.69 -18.71 -6.65
N ASP A 75 12.48 -18.72 -6.11
CA ASP A 75 11.47 -19.72 -6.43
C ASP A 75 10.99 -19.61 -7.88
N LYS A 76 11.25 -20.66 -8.66
CA LYS A 76 10.80 -20.75 -10.06
C LYS A 76 9.28 -20.89 -10.19
N ARG A 77 8.63 -21.50 -9.20
CA ARG A 77 7.17 -21.72 -9.18
C ARG A 77 6.49 -20.63 -8.35
N ALA A 78 5.46 -20.00 -8.92
CA ALA A 78 4.70 -18.96 -8.24
C ALA A 78 4.09 -19.43 -6.91
N VAL A 79 3.65 -20.69 -6.82
CA VAL A 79 3.09 -21.28 -5.59
C VAL A 79 4.12 -21.35 -4.47
N ASN A 80 5.37 -21.70 -4.77
CA ASN A 80 6.43 -21.78 -3.77
C ASN A 80 6.82 -20.38 -3.29
N PHE A 81 6.97 -19.43 -4.21
CA PHE A 81 7.25 -18.04 -3.89
C PHE A 81 6.17 -17.43 -2.98
N LEU A 82 4.90 -17.71 -3.29
CA LEU A 82 3.77 -17.25 -2.49
C LEU A 82 3.76 -17.90 -1.10
N GLY A 83 4.06 -19.20 -1.02
CA GLY A 83 4.22 -19.91 0.26
C GLY A 83 5.33 -19.31 1.12
N ALA A 84 6.48 -18.99 0.52
CA ALA A 84 7.59 -18.32 1.21
C ALA A 84 7.20 -16.92 1.72
N ILE A 85 6.44 -16.15 0.93
CA ILE A 85 5.88 -14.86 1.36
C ILE A 85 4.97 -15.04 2.57
N TYR A 86 4.05 -16.00 2.56
CA TYR A 86 3.14 -16.23 3.69
C TYR A 86 3.89 -16.67 4.95
N LEU A 87 4.89 -17.53 4.82
CA LEU A 87 5.74 -17.95 5.94
C LEU A 87 6.47 -16.75 6.54
N ALA A 88 7.17 -15.97 5.72
CA ALA A 88 7.89 -14.78 6.19
C ALA A 88 6.96 -13.73 6.81
N ALA A 89 5.79 -13.50 6.19
CA ALA A 89 4.78 -12.59 6.72
C ALA A 89 4.28 -13.03 8.11
N SER A 90 4.04 -14.33 8.30
CA SER A 90 3.59 -14.90 9.58
C SER A 90 4.66 -14.74 10.66
N VAL A 91 5.94 -14.99 10.32
CA VAL A 91 7.07 -14.78 11.24
C VAL A 91 7.21 -13.30 11.62
N ILE A 92 7.10 -12.38 10.65
CA ILE A 92 7.14 -10.93 10.92
C ILE A 92 5.99 -10.47 11.82
N TRP A 93 4.82 -11.11 11.71
CA TRP A 93 3.64 -10.78 12.52
C TRP A 93 3.77 -11.26 13.97
N LEU A 94 4.35 -12.46 14.18
CA LEU A 94 4.48 -13.06 15.50
C LEU A 94 5.62 -12.49 16.35
N ASN A 95 6.48 -11.64 15.76
CA ASN A 95 7.69 -11.09 16.36
C ASN A 95 7.54 -9.60 16.65
#